data_AF-A0A1J1I0R7-F1
#
_entry.id   AF-A0A1J1I0R7-F1
#
_cell.length_a   1.000
_cell.length_b   1.000
_cell.length_c   1.000
_cell.angle_alpha   90.00
_cell.angle_beta   90.00
_cell.angle_gamma   90.00
#
_symmetry.space_group_name_H-M   'P 1'
#
loop_
_entity.id
_entity.type
_entity.pdbx_description
1 polymer ?
#
loop_
_entity_poly.entity_id
_entity_poly.type
_entity_poly.pdbx_seq_one_letter_code
_entity_poly.pdbx_strand_id
1 'polypeptide(L)'
;MPQNKKFSLKITTLFAQFNEQFFNNQLSNVDVILSGRLKTTSGKFCPQKPHLKHGEKNGIIELNLRLLIERTDKEIKETLLHEMIHAYLFSYEKRIKPHGKEFKQMSEEINKALDINISTRHKYFTWYRCEGKCKTSENRYFGYIKIVSSNTSRLKNSHVPGCDGAFKKVSEPSKNLLKQFDEQKKKIREAQKKVKKCKLQYKSNAFTFNSDWTALLPMFKHI
;
A
#
# COMPACT_ATOMS: atom_id res chain seq x y z
N MET A 1 -27.56 -1.79 3.24
CA MET A 1 -27.74 -3.19 3.69
C MET A 1 -27.68 -4.25 2.57
N PRO A 2 -28.11 -4.02 1.31
CA PRO A 2 -28.00 -5.02 0.22
C PRO A 2 -26.57 -5.31 -0.27
N GLN A 3 -25.73 -4.27 -0.36
CA GLN A 3 -24.35 -4.40 -0.84
C GLN A 3 -23.49 -5.33 0.03
N ASN A 4 -23.68 -5.31 1.35
CA ASN A 4 -22.95 -6.19 2.28
C ASN A 4 -23.30 -7.65 2.07
N LYS A 5 -24.59 -7.96 1.80
CA LYS A 5 -25.03 -9.33 1.52
C LYS A 5 -24.44 -9.85 0.21
N LYS A 6 -24.44 -9.02 -0.85
CA LYS A 6 -23.79 -9.35 -2.13
C LYS A 6 -22.28 -9.55 -1.97
N PHE A 7 -21.62 -8.69 -1.20
CA PHE A 7 -20.19 -8.80 -0.91
C PHE A 7 -19.86 -10.06 -0.12
N SER A 8 -20.66 -10.39 0.90
CA SER A 8 -20.51 -11.64 1.66
C SER A 8 -20.62 -12.86 0.76
N LEU A 9 -21.64 -12.94 -0.09
CA LEU A 9 -21.83 -14.07 -1.01
C LEU A 9 -20.63 -14.22 -1.96
N LYS A 10 -20.13 -13.10 -2.48
CA LYS A 10 -18.92 -13.08 -3.32
C LYS A 10 -17.71 -13.65 -2.60
N ILE A 11 -17.46 -13.24 -1.34
CA ILE A 11 -16.33 -13.73 -0.56
C ILE A 11 -16.46 -15.23 -0.30
N THR A 12 -17.64 -15.71 0.11
CA THR A 12 -17.86 -17.15 0.35
C THR A 12 -17.68 -17.97 -0.93
N THR A 13 -18.14 -17.45 -2.08
CA THR A 13 -17.96 -18.10 -3.38
C THR A 13 -16.48 -18.17 -3.77
N LEU A 14 -15.76 -17.06 -3.66
CA LEU A 14 -14.31 -17.02 -3.96
C LEU A 14 -13.53 -17.95 -3.04
N PHE A 15 -13.87 -18.02 -1.75
CA PHE A 15 -13.23 -18.92 -0.81
C PHE A 15 -13.39 -20.38 -1.22
N ALA A 16 -14.61 -20.81 -1.56
CA ALA A 16 -14.87 -22.17 -2.01
C ALA A 16 -14.09 -22.51 -3.29
N GLN A 17 -14.13 -21.61 -4.28
CA GLN A 17 -13.40 -21.77 -5.55
C GLN A 17 -11.89 -21.90 -5.34
N PHE A 18 -11.31 -21.04 -4.51
CA PHE A 18 -9.88 -21.07 -4.26
C PHE A 18 -9.46 -22.26 -3.40
N ASN A 19 -10.31 -22.69 -2.45
CA ASN A 19 -10.07 -23.88 -1.65
C ASN A 19 -9.95 -25.13 -2.53
N GLU A 20 -10.86 -25.28 -3.49
CA GLU A 20 -10.80 -26.34 -4.48
C GLU A 20 -9.58 -26.21 -5.38
N GLN A 21 -9.37 -25.02 -5.97
CA GLN A 21 -8.36 -24.80 -6.99
C GLN A 21 -6.90 -24.87 -6.49
N PHE A 22 -6.63 -24.37 -5.28
CA PHE A 22 -5.25 -24.16 -4.79
C PHE A 22 -4.92 -24.90 -3.50
N PHE A 23 -5.92 -25.39 -2.76
CA PHE A 23 -5.72 -25.96 -1.43
C PHE A 23 -6.30 -27.37 -1.28
N ASN A 24 -6.65 -28.04 -2.39
CA ASN A 24 -7.17 -29.42 -2.40
C ASN A 24 -8.32 -29.65 -1.41
N ASN A 25 -9.20 -28.66 -1.26
CA ASN A 25 -10.31 -28.65 -0.30
C ASN A 25 -9.93 -28.78 1.20
N GLN A 26 -8.66 -28.60 1.56
CA GLN A 26 -8.20 -28.75 2.94
C GLN A 26 -8.60 -27.61 3.89
N LEU A 27 -9.10 -26.49 3.36
CA LEU A 27 -9.60 -25.36 4.17
C LEU A 27 -11.09 -25.45 4.49
N SER A 28 -11.74 -26.60 4.27
CA SER A 28 -13.18 -26.79 4.54
C SER A 28 -13.58 -26.55 6.00
N ASN A 29 -12.62 -26.70 6.93
CA ASN A 29 -12.79 -26.44 8.36
C ASN A 29 -12.40 -25.01 8.77
N VAL A 30 -12.23 -24.07 7.84
CA VAL A 30 -11.88 -22.68 8.12
C VAL A 30 -13.06 -21.78 7.76
N ASP A 31 -13.46 -20.93 8.70
CA ASP A 31 -14.51 -19.94 8.45
C ASP A 31 -13.94 -18.65 7.85
N VAL A 32 -14.73 -18.00 7.00
CA VAL A 32 -14.44 -16.64 6.53
C VAL A 32 -15.53 -15.70 7.02
N ILE A 33 -15.14 -14.67 7.78
CA ILE A 33 -16.06 -13.66 8.29
C ILE A 33 -15.67 -12.25 7.86
N LEU A 34 -16.69 -11.42 7.67
CA LEU A 34 -16.54 -10.00 7.38
C LEU A 34 -16.59 -9.19 8.67
N SER A 35 -15.46 -8.60 9.06
CA SER A 35 -15.31 -7.82 10.28
C SER A 35 -15.37 -6.32 10.00
N GLY A 36 -16.31 -5.64 10.66
CA GLY A 36 -16.38 -4.17 10.70
C GLY A 36 -15.48 -3.53 11.76
N ARG A 37 -14.78 -4.35 12.57
CA ARG A 37 -13.95 -3.93 13.72
C ARG A 37 -12.48 -3.77 13.37
N LEU A 38 -12.00 -4.40 12.29
CA LEU A 38 -10.62 -4.25 11.83
C LEU A 38 -10.35 -2.80 11.38
N LYS A 39 -9.31 -2.19 11.93
CA LYS A 39 -8.95 -0.77 11.64
C LYS A 39 -7.75 -0.65 10.72
N THR A 40 -6.72 -1.46 10.92
CA THR A 40 -5.40 -1.29 10.31
C THR A 40 -5.02 -2.38 9.33
N THR A 41 -5.59 -3.58 9.47
CA THR A 41 -5.36 -4.71 8.56
C THR A 41 -6.57 -4.92 7.66
N SER A 42 -6.33 -5.47 6.48
CA SER A 42 -7.36 -5.87 5.52
C SER A 42 -7.88 -7.28 5.73
N GLY A 43 -7.05 -8.14 6.32
CA GLY A 43 -7.34 -9.50 6.66
C GLY A 43 -6.50 -9.92 7.85
N LYS A 44 -6.91 -11.01 8.50
CA LYS A 44 -6.05 -11.83 9.35
C LYS A 44 -6.64 -13.25 9.44
N PHE A 45 -5.79 -14.25 9.43
CA PHE A 45 -6.13 -15.58 9.92
C PHE A 45 -5.95 -15.64 11.45
N CYS A 46 -6.91 -16.24 12.14
CA CYS A 46 -6.90 -16.49 13.57
C CYS A 46 -7.10 -17.98 13.82
N PRO A 47 -6.04 -18.73 14.21
CA PRO A 47 -6.18 -20.13 14.56
C PRO A 47 -7.04 -20.27 15.83
N GLN A 48 -7.89 -21.30 15.86
CA GLN A 48 -8.69 -21.59 17.04
C GLN A 48 -7.84 -22.37 18.06
N LYS A 49 -8.12 -22.20 19.37
CA LYS A 49 -7.25 -22.72 20.45
C LYS A 49 -7.16 -24.27 20.43
N PRO A 50 -6.08 -24.88 20.95
CA PRO A 50 -5.82 -26.32 20.84
C PRO A 50 -6.82 -27.27 21.54
N HIS A 51 -7.76 -26.78 22.35
CA HIS A 51 -8.66 -27.61 23.17
C HIS A 51 -9.95 -28.03 22.47
N LEU A 52 -9.97 -27.96 21.15
CA LEU A 52 -11.14 -28.29 20.37
C LEU A 52 -11.28 -29.81 20.18
N LYS A 53 -12.51 -30.31 20.31
CA LYS A 53 -12.90 -31.70 20.08
C LYS A 53 -12.75 -32.06 18.60
N HIS A 54 -12.64 -33.36 18.30
CA HIS A 54 -12.67 -33.86 16.92
C HIS A 54 -13.91 -33.32 16.16
N GLY A 55 -13.68 -32.69 15.01
CA GLY A 55 -14.73 -32.11 14.16
C GLY A 55 -14.94 -30.59 14.28
N GLU A 56 -14.20 -29.90 15.14
CA GLU A 56 -14.28 -28.44 15.29
C GLU A 56 -13.36 -27.69 14.31
N LYS A 57 -13.77 -26.45 13.95
CA LYS A 57 -13.12 -25.64 12.92
C LYS A 57 -11.68 -25.27 13.30
N ASN A 58 -10.78 -25.28 12.32
CA ASN A 58 -9.34 -25.09 12.49
C ASN A 58 -8.93 -23.60 12.65
N GLY A 59 -9.83 -22.67 12.35
CA GLY A 59 -9.60 -21.24 12.49
C GLY A 59 -10.58 -20.37 11.73
N ILE A 60 -10.40 -19.05 11.84
CA ILE A 60 -11.25 -18.03 11.23
C ILE A 60 -10.36 -17.06 10.44
N ILE A 61 -10.68 -16.84 9.18
CA ILE A 61 -10.20 -15.71 8.38
C ILE A 61 -11.15 -14.54 8.60
N GLU A 62 -10.65 -13.49 9.25
CA GLU A 62 -11.37 -12.22 9.40
C GLU A 62 -10.95 -11.24 8.30
N LEU A 63 -11.89 -10.76 7.49
CA LEU A 63 -11.65 -9.76 6.44
C LEU A 63 -12.26 -8.42 6.80
N ASN A 64 -11.55 -7.32 6.52
CA ASN A 64 -11.98 -5.97 6.83
C ASN A 64 -13.02 -5.47 5.83
N LEU A 65 -14.29 -5.55 6.21
CA LEU A 65 -15.41 -5.15 5.36
C LEU A 65 -15.30 -3.69 4.90
N ARG A 66 -14.98 -2.78 5.83
CA ARG A 66 -14.94 -1.33 5.55
C ARG A 66 -13.86 -0.99 4.53
N LEU A 67 -12.74 -1.70 4.57
CA LEU A 67 -11.64 -1.49 3.66
C LEU A 67 -11.91 -2.13 2.30
N LEU A 68 -12.32 -3.41 2.30
CA LEU A 68 -12.37 -4.26 1.11
C LEU A 68 -13.58 -4.00 0.22
N ILE A 69 -14.70 -3.47 0.74
CA ILE A 69 -15.88 -3.16 -0.08
C ILE A 69 -15.61 -2.10 -1.15
N GLU A 70 -14.61 -1.25 -0.93
CA GLU A 70 -14.18 -0.21 -1.88
C GLU A 70 -12.96 -0.62 -2.73
N ARG A 71 -12.53 -1.89 -2.63
CA ARG A 71 -11.36 -2.40 -3.36
C ARG A 71 -11.75 -3.05 -4.66
N THR A 72 -10.77 -3.15 -5.55
CA THR A 72 -10.91 -3.90 -6.79
C THR A 72 -11.02 -5.41 -6.52
N ASP A 73 -11.60 -6.14 -7.47
CA ASP A 73 -11.71 -7.60 -7.39
C ASP A 73 -10.35 -8.26 -7.25
N LYS A 74 -9.33 -7.71 -7.92
CA LYS A 74 -7.94 -8.15 -7.81
C LYS A 74 -7.41 -8.01 -6.38
N GLU A 75 -7.53 -6.84 -5.77
CA GLU A 75 -7.11 -6.61 -4.38
C GLU A 75 -7.87 -7.50 -3.38
N ILE A 76 -9.17 -7.73 -3.61
CA ILE A 76 -9.97 -8.64 -2.76
C ILE A 76 -9.42 -10.07 -2.83
N LYS A 77 -9.17 -10.58 -4.04
CA LYS A 77 -8.58 -11.91 -4.26
C LYS A 77 -7.20 -12.03 -3.61
N GLU A 78 -6.33 -11.05 -3.82
CA GLU A 78 -4.98 -11.00 -3.22
C GLU A 78 -5.03 -11.06 -1.69
N THR A 79 -5.98 -10.34 -1.08
CA THR A 79 -6.18 -10.33 0.38
C THR A 79 -6.65 -11.70 0.86
N LEU A 80 -7.70 -12.25 0.25
CA LEU A 80 -8.29 -13.51 0.66
C LEU A 80 -7.29 -14.65 0.53
N LEU A 81 -6.60 -14.75 -0.61
CA LEU A 81 -5.60 -15.80 -0.87
C LEU A 81 -4.43 -15.73 0.10
N HIS A 82 -3.98 -14.54 0.51
CA HIS A 82 -2.94 -14.42 1.53
C HIS A 82 -3.35 -15.05 2.87
N GLU A 83 -4.57 -14.76 3.33
CA GLU A 83 -5.06 -15.34 4.59
C GLU A 83 -5.34 -16.84 4.44
N MET A 84 -5.76 -17.31 3.27
CA MET A 84 -5.92 -18.74 2.97
C MET A 84 -4.59 -19.49 2.98
N ILE A 85 -3.51 -18.89 2.44
CA ILE A 85 -2.16 -19.46 2.54
C ILE A 85 -1.73 -19.57 4.02
N HIS A 86 -1.98 -18.55 4.85
CA HIS A 86 -1.71 -18.66 6.29
C HIS A 86 -2.49 -19.80 6.93
N ALA A 87 -3.79 -19.90 6.63
CA ALA A 87 -4.63 -20.97 7.16
C ALA A 87 -4.14 -22.37 6.75
N TYR A 88 -3.75 -22.52 5.48
CA TYR A 88 -3.24 -23.78 4.93
C TYR A 88 -1.91 -24.17 5.56
N LEU A 89 -0.94 -23.26 5.61
CA LEU A 89 0.36 -23.54 6.23
C LEU A 89 0.21 -23.88 7.71
N PHE A 90 -0.71 -23.21 8.42
CA PHE A 90 -1.01 -23.53 9.81
C PHE A 90 -1.57 -24.94 9.99
N SER A 91 -2.38 -25.45 9.04
CA SER A 91 -2.91 -26.82 9.10
C SER A 91 -1.86 -27.89 8.86
N TYR A 92 -0.78 -27.60 8.12
CA TYR A 92 0.34 -28.52 7.93
C TYR A 92 1.29 -28.51 9.12
N GLU A 93 1.73 -27.33 9.55
CA GLU A 93 2.65 -27.22 10.68
C GLU A 93 2.53 -25.88 11.42
N LYS A 94 2.26 -25.97 12.72
CA LYS A 94 2.03 -24.81 13.61
C LYS A 94 3.25 -23.88 13.75
N ARG A 95 4.44 -24.33 13.34
CA ARG A 95 5.72 -23.60 13.49
C ARG A 95 6.23 -22.96 12.19
N ILE A 96 5.48 -23.05 11.09
CA ILE A 96 5.87 -22.39 9.83
C ILE A 96 5.93 -20.87 10.03
N LYS A 97 7.02 -20.26 9.56
CA LYS A 97 7.16 -18.80 9.58
C LYS A 97 6.07 -18.20 8.68
N PRO A 98 5.26 -17.21 9.14
CA PRO A 98 4.10 -16.71 8.41
C PRO A 98 4.37 -16.31 6.95
N HIS A 99 5.57 -15.78 6.66
CA HIS A 99 6.00 -15.42 5.30
C HIS A 99 7.32 -16.09 4.92
N GLY A 100 7.47 -17.36 5.33
CA GLY A 100 8.61 -18.23 5.08
C GLY A 100 8.76 -18.65 3.61
N LYS A 101 9.54 -19.69 3.36
CA LYS A 101 9.80 -20.20 2.02
C LYS A 101 8.52 -20.75 1.38
N GLU A 102 7.75 -21.46 2.18
CA GLU A 102 6.50 -22.13 1.82
C GLU A 102 5.44 -21.12 1.39
N PHE A 103 5.28 -20.03 2.17
CA PHE A 103 4.38 -18.93 1.81
C PHE A 103 4.77 -18.32 0.47
N LYS A 104 6.06 -18.02 0.27
CA LYS A 104 6.55 -17.36 -0.94
C LYS A 104 6.31 -18.23 -2.17
N GLN A 105 6.69 -19.50 -2.11
CA GLN A 105 6.50 -20.45 -3.21
C GLN A 105 5.04 -20.54 -3.63
N MET A 106 4.14 -20.78 -2.68
CA MET A 106 2.70 -20.88 -2.94
C MET A 106 2.12 -19.57 -3.48
N SER A 107 2.51 -18.43 -2.91
CA SER A 107 2.07 -17.13 -3.39
C SER A 107 2.55 -16.85 -4.81
N GLU A 108 3.77 -17.25 -5.19
CA GLU A 108 4.32 -17.07 -6.53
C GLU A 108 3.59 -17.94 -7.57
N GLU A 109 3.25 -19.18 -7.22
CA GLU A 109 2.46 -20.07 -8.07
C GLU A 109 1.07 -19.51 -8.33
N ILE A 110 0.36 -19.08 -7.28
CA ILE A 110 -0.98 -18.50 -7.39
C ILE A 110 -0.93 -17.16 -8.14
N ASN A 111 0.07 -16.32 -7.91
CA ASN A 111 0.26 -15.05 -8.62
C ASN A 111 0.37 -15.26 -10.13
N LYS A 112 1.14 -16.26 -10.56
CA LYS A 112 1.27 -16.63 -11.98
C LYS A 112 -0.05 -17.16 -12.54
N ALA A 113 -0.75 -18.00 -11.80
CA ALA A 113 -2.00 -18.62 -12.25
C ALA A 113 -3.14 -17.60 -12.45
N LEU A 114 -3.20 -16.55 -11.64
CA LEU A 114 -4.32 -15.59 -11.63
C LEU A 114 -3.97 -14.19 -12.16
N ASP A 115 -2.72 -13.94 -12.59
CA ASP A 115 -2.19 -12.60 -12.88
C ASP A 115 -2.48 -11.60 -11.74
N ILE A 116 -2.15 -12.00 -10.52
CA ILE A 116 -2.29 -11.18 -9.29
C ILE A 116 -0.96 -11.04 -8.56
N ASN A 117 -0.95 -10.24 -7.48
CA ASN A 117 0.25 -9.98 -6.69
C ASN A 117 -0.01 -10.11 -5.19
N ILE A 118 -0.25 -11.33 -4.72
CA ILE A 118 -0.17 -11.71 -3.32
C ILE A 118 1.24 -11.39 -2.82
N SER A 119 1.32 -10.45 -1.89
CA SER A 119 2.59 -10.04 -1.29
C SER A 119 2.62 -10.37 0.21
N THR A 120 3.81 -10.38 0.79
CA THR A 120 3.99 -10.57 2.25
C THR A 120 3.51 -9.36 3.07
N ARG A 121 3.25 -8.22 2.42
CA ARG A 121 2.78 -6.98 3.06
C ARG A 121 1.61 -6.40 2.29
N HIS A 122 0.42 -6.55 2.83
CA HIS A 122 -0.75 -5.88 2.29
C HIS A 122 -0.75 -4.39 2.61
N LYS A 123 -0.49 -3.58 1.58
CA LYS A 123 -0.68 -2.13 1.63
C LYS A 123 -1.65 -1.73 0.55
N TYR A 124 -2.87 -1.39 0.94
CA TYR A 124 -3.85 -0.82 0.01
C TYR A 124 -3.57 0.65 -0.13
N PHE A 125 -3.50 1.05 -1.38
CA PHE A 125 -3.31 2.44 -1.70
C PHE A 125 -4.58 2.99 -2.29
N THR A 126 -4.91 4.21 -1.89
CA THR A 126 -5.99 4.96 -2.52
C THR A 126 -5.39 6.17 -3.22
N TRP A 127 -5.77 6.33 -4.48
CA TRP A 127 -5.36 7.46 -5.29
C TRP A 127 -6.31 8.63 -5.08
N TYR A 128 -5.73 9.80 -4.89
CA TYR A 128 -6.43 11.07 -4.88
C TYR A 128 -5.78 12.01 -5.87
N ARG A 129 -6.57 12.90 -6.45
CA ARG A 129 -6.07 14.01 -7.27
C ARG A 129 -6.60 15.32 -6.71
N CYS A 130 -5.70 16.26 -6.48
CA CYS A 130 -6.04 17.62 -6.12
C CYS A 130 -6.74 18.30 -7.29
N GLU A 131 -7.72 19.15 -7.00
CA GLU A 131 -8.47 19.92 -7.99
C GLU A 131 -7.86 21.28 -8.32
N GLY A 132 -6.90 21.75 -7.52
CA GLY A 132 -6.28 23.07 -7.65
C GLY A 132 -5.08 23.12 -8.60
N LYS A 133 -4.31 24.21 -8.48
CA LYS A 133 -3.20 24.55 -9.39
C LYS A 133 -2.06 23.53 -9.43
N CYS A 134 -1.95 22.64 -8.43
CA CYS A 134 -0.86 21.66 -8.39
C CYS A 134 -1.00 20.52 -9.42
N LYS A 135 -2.03 20.54 -10.28
CA LYS A 135 -2.17 19.65 -11.45
C LYS A 135 -1.13 19.89 -12.55
N THR A 136 -0.43 21.03 -12.51
CA THR A 136 0.52 21.43 -13.56
C THR A 136 1.73 20.52 -13.64
N SER A 137 2.40 20.55 -14.79
CA SER A 137 3.61 19.78 -15.10
C SER A 137 4.81 20.16 -14.24
N GLU A 138 4.78 21.30 -13.57
CA GLU A 138 5.82 21.74 -12.65
C GLU A 138 5.81 20.94 -11.33
N ASN A 139 4.67 20.32 -10.99
CA ASN A 139 4.52 19.55 -9.77
C ASN A 139 4.85 18.07 -9.98
N ARG A 140 5.64 17.51 -9.05
CA ARG A 140 6.21 16.15 -9.10
C ARG A 140 5.22 15.03 -9.49
N TYR A 141 3.96 15.17 -9.12
CA TYR A 141 2.92 14.16 -9.33
C TYR A 141 1.68 14.72 -10.01
N PHE A 142 1.71 15.91 -10.63
CA PHE A 142 0.57 16.47 -11.38
C PHE A 142 -0.74 16.49 -10.57
N GLY A 143 -0.64 16.83 -9.29
CA GLY A 143 -1.75 16.87 -8.34
C GLY A 143 -2.17 15.51 -7.79
N TYR A 144 -1.56 14.40 -8.22
CA TYR A 144 -1.84 13.07 -7.70
C TYR A 144 -1.10 12.80 -6.39
N ILE A 145 -1.76 12.05 -5.51
CA ILE A 145 -1.18 11.50 -4.29
C ILE A 145 -1.75 10.11 -4.04
N LYS A 146 -0.89 9.21 -3.55
CA LYS A 146 -1.22 7.83 -3.21
C LYS A 146 -1.02 7.66 -1.70
N ILE A 147 -2.07 7.32 -0.95
CA ILE A 147 -2.01 7.13 0.52
C ILE A 147 -2.37 5.71 0.94
N VAL A 148 -1.78 5.22 2.03
CA VAL A 148 -1.88 3.83 2.54
C VAL A 148 -3.08 3.61 3.48
N SER A 149 -4.00 4.58 3.60
CA SER A 149 -5.11 4.45 4.53
C SER A 149 -6.30 5.31 4.13
N SER A 150 -7.43 5.05 4.79
CA SER A 150 -8.60 5.93 4.81
C SER A 150 -8.36 7.25 5.55
N ASN A 151 -7.21 7.43 6.22
CA ASN A 151 -6.90 8.69 6.90
C ASN A 151 -6.40 9.73 5.89
N THR A 152 -7.32 10.60 5.49
CA THR A 152 -7.10 11.67 4.52
C THR A 152 -6.32 12.86 5.09
N SER A 153 -5.99 12.89 6.38
CA SER A 153 -5.19 13.98 6.98
C SER A 153 -3.83 14.15 6.31
N ARG A 154 -3.24 13.04 5.82
CA ARG A 154 -1.97 13.04 5.09
C ARG A 154 -2.03 13.77 3.75
N LEU A 155 -3.22 13.97 3.18
CA LEU A 155 -3.41 14.70 1.93
C LEU A 155 -3.02 16.18 2.09
N LYS A 156 -3.36 16.78 3.24
CA LYS A 156 -3.02 18.19 3.54
C LYS A 156 -1.53 18.36 3.85
N ASN A 157 -0.95 17.46 4.64
CA ASN A 157 0.46 17.58 5.06
C ASN A 157 1.47 17.37 3.93
N SER A 158 1.07 16.68 2.86
CA SER A 158 1.93 16.40 1.70
C SER A 158 1.67 17.37 0.54
N HIS A 159 0.91 18.44 0.80
CA HIS A 159 0.45 19.35 -0.24
C HIS A 159 1.46 20.44 -0.59
N VAL A 160 1.34 20.97 -1.81
CA VAL A 160 2.17 22.07 -2.29
C VAL A 160 1.78 23.34 -1.52
N PRO A 161 2.73 24.10 -0.93
CA PRO A 161 2.42 25.35 -0.26
C PRO A 161 1.64 26.32 -1.15
N GLY A 162 0.60 26.94 -0.59
CA GLY A 162 -0.24 27.92 -1.29
C GLY A 162 -1.17 27.32 -2.35
N CYS A 163 -1.46 26.02 -2.31
CA CYS A 163 -2.51 25.41 -3.12
C CYS A 163 -3.70 25.02 -2.24
N ASP A 164 -4.88 25.56 -2.55
CA ASP A 164 -6.10 25.37 -1.75
C ASP A 164 -7.07 24.36 -2.38
N GLY A 165 -6.59 23.58 -3.35
CA GLY A 165 -7.42 22.62 -4.08
C GLY A 165 -7.82 21.41 -3.23
N ALA A 166 -9.11 21.05 -3.27
CA ALA A 166 -9.61 19.85 -2.63
C ALA A 166 -9.09 18.57 -3.32
N PHE A 167 -8.95 17.47 -2.56
CA PHE A 167 -8.58 16.17 -3.11
C PHE A 167 -9.80 15.30 -3.37
N LYS A 168 -9.95 14.82 -4.59
CA LYS A 168 -10.96 13.82 -4.96
C LYS A 168 -10.34 12.44 -5.11
N LYS A 169 -11.05 11.41 -4.62
CA LYS A 169 -10.67 10.01 -4.83
C LYS A 169 -10.80 9.69 -6.33
N VAL A 170 -9.77 9.07 -6.89
CA VAL A 170 -9.70 8.72 -8.33
C VAL A 170 -9.20 7.30 -8.51
N SER A 171 -9.36 6.74 -9.71
CA SER A 171 -8.73 5.49 -10.11
C SER A 171 -7.21 5.64 -10.19
N GLU A 172 -6.50 4.49 -10.22
CA GLU A 172 -5.07 4.49 -10.47
C GLU A 172 -4.76 5.16 -11.82
N PRO A 173 -3.75 6.05 -11.87
CA PRO A 173 -3.27 6.64 -13.11
C PRO A 173 -2.87 5.59 -14.15
N SER A 174 -2.97 5.97 -15.42
CA SER A 174 -2.52 5.11 -16.52
C SER A 174 -1.03 4.77 -16.39
N LYS A 175 -0.62 3.61 -16.92
CA LYS A 175 0.80 3.18 -16.91
C LYS A 175 1.73 4.25 -17.49
N ASN A 176 1.30 4.96 -18.53
CA ASN A 176 2.07 6.04 -19.14
C ASN A 176 2.24 7.24 -18.17
N LEU A 177 1.19 7.61 -17.44
CA LEU A 177 1.27 8.69 -16.46
C LEU A 177 2.14 8.30 -15.24
N LEU A 178 2.08 7.04 -14.81
CA LEU A 178 2.98 6.52 -13.77
C LEU A 178 4.46 6.60 -14.19
N LYS A 179 4.78 6.27 -15.45
CA LYS A 179 6.15 6.43 -15.99
C LYS A 179 6.60 7.89 -15.95
N GLN A 180 5.73 8.83 -16.32
CA GLN A 180 6.02 10.27 -16.25
C GLN A 180 6.33 10.72 -14.81
N PHE A 181 5.61 10.21 -13.82
CA PHE A 181 5.89 10.51 -12.40
C PHE A 181 7.30 10.06 -11.99
N ASP A 182 7.72 8.86 -12.41
CA ASP A 182 9.03 8.30 -12.08
C ASP A 182 10.16 9.09 -12.76
N GLU A 183 9.99 9.47 -14.02
CA GLU A 183 10.93 10.33 -14.74
C GLU A 183 11.08 11.70 -14.08
N GLN A 184 9.97 12.35 -13.72
CA GLN A 184 10.00 13.65 -13.04
C GLN A 184 10.66 13.56 -11.66
N LYS A 185 10.39 12.49 -10.91
CA LYS A 185 11.03 12.20 -9.62
C LYS A 185 12.54 12.02 -9.79
N LYS A 186 13.00 11.35 -10.85
CA LYS A 186 14.42 11.22 -11.18
C LYS A 186 15.06 12.58 -11.47
N LYS A 187 14.44 13.40 -12.34
CA LYS A 187 14.90 14.76 -12.65
C LYS A 187 15.03 15.63 -11.40
N ILE A 188 14.01 15.62 -10.52
CA ILE A 188 14.05 16.38 -9.25
C ILE A 188 15.18 15.90 -8.34
N ARG A 189 15.38 14.58 -8.21
CA ARG A 189 16.47 14.01 -7.39
C ARG A 189 17.85 14.40 -7.93
N GLU A 190 18.04 14.39 -9.25
CA GLU A 190 19.28 14.81 -9.90
C GLU A 190 19.55 16.30 -9.69
N ALA A 191 18.54 17.15 -9.85
CA ALA A 191 18.64 18.57 -9.56
C ALA A 191 19.03 18.82 -8.08
N GLN A 192 18.40 18.11 -7.14
CA GLN A 192 18.74 18.20 -5.72
C GLN A 192 20.18 17.74 -5.42
N LYS A 193 20.67 16.69 -6.07
CA LYS A 193 22.07 16.25 -5.96
C LYS A 193 23.04 17.32 -6.45
N LYS A 194 22.76 17.95 -7.61
CA LYS A 194 23.56 19.04 -8.16
C LYS A 194 23.62 20.23 -7.19
N VAL A 195 22.47 20.66 -6.65
CA VAL A 195 22.41 21.73 -5.65
C VAL A 195 23.21 21.39 -4.40
N LYS A 196 23.12 20.15 -3.89
CA LYS A 196 23.90 19.72 -2.72
C LYS A 196 25.41 19.72 -3.01
N LYS A 197 25.82 19.30 -4.21
CA LYS A 197 27.23 19.34 -4.65
C LYS A 197 27.74 20.79 -4.74
N CYS A 198 26.98 21.70 -5.35
CA CYS A 198 27.33 23.12 -5.41
C CYS A 198 27.43 23.76 -4.01
N LYS A 199 26.51 23.44 -3.09
CA LYS A 199 26.58 23.92 -1.70
C LYS A 199 27.81 23.39 -0.95
N LEU A 200 28.22 22.15 -1.19
CA LEU A 200 29.43 21.58 -0.61
C LEU A 200 30.69 22.23 -1.19
N GLN A 201 30.73 22.47 -2.50
CA GLN A 201 31.83 23.16 -3.18
C GLN A 201 31.97 24.62 -2.72
N TYR A 202 30.85 25.34 -2.53
CA TYR A 202 30.88 26.69 -1.96
C TYR A 202 31.43 26.69 -0.52
N LYS A 203 31.04 25.71 0.31
CA LYS A 203 31.58 25.58 1.67
C LYS A 203 33.06 25.20 1.71
N SER A 204 33.53 24.36 0.79
CA SER A 204 34.96 24.05 0.69
C SER A 204 35.78 25.25 0.21
N ASN A 205 35.25 26.02 -0.75
CA ASN A 205 35.92 27.21 -1.29
C ASN A 205 35.89 28.39 -0.31
N ALA A 206 34.85 28.49 0.53
CA ALA A 206 34.78 29.46 1.62
C ALA A 206 35.78 29.17 2.74
N PHE A 207 36.26 27.93 2.87
CA PHE A 207 37.29 27.55 3.85
C PHE A 207 38.72 27.83 3.36
N THR A 208 38.90 28.09 2.06
CA THR A 208 40.20 28.46 1.46
C THR A 208 40.35 29.97 1.24
N PHE A 209 39.37 30.79 1.65
CA PHE A 209 39.49 32.25 1.60
C PHE A 209 39.85 32.77 2.99
N ASN A 210 41.15 32.74 3.30
CA ASN A 210 41.68 33.39 4.48
C ASN A 210 41.86 34.89 4.19
N SER A 211 41.39 35.70 5.14
CA SER A 211 41.64 37.14 5.38
C SER A 211 41.41 38.14 4.23
N ASP A 212 40.18 38.64 4.08
CA ASP A 212 39.91 40.07 4.32
C ASP A 212 38.39 40.32 4.42
N TRP A 213 37.87 40.50 5.64
CA TRP A 213 36.44 40.66 5.93
C TRP A 213 35.98 42.13 5.95
N THR A 214 36.74 43.06 5.37
CA THR A 214 36.48 44.51 5.50
C THR A 214 35.71 45.14 4.34
N ALA A 215 35.36 44.43 3.27
CA ALA A 215 34.89 45.10 2.04
C ALA A 215 33.40 44.93 1.62
N LEU A 216 32.54 44.15 2.31
CA LEU A 216 31.19 43.87 1.78
C LEU A 216 30.03 43.89 2.80
N LEU A 217 29.92 44.98 3.55
CA LEU A 217 28.65 45.48 4.10
C LEU A 217 28.52 46.93 3.61
N PRO A 218 27.59 47.30 2.70
CA PRO A 218 26.15 47.27 3.00
C PRO A 218 25.21 47.15 1.76
N MET A 219 24.47 46.04 1.57
CA MET A 219 23.39 46.02 0.56
C MET A 219 22.11 45.27 0.95
N PHE A 220 21.87 45.05 2.25
CA PHE A 220 20.55 44.60 2.72
C PHE A 220 20.11 45.43 3.93
N LYS A 221 19.89 46.73 3.70
CA LYS A 221 18.85 47.46 4.43
C LYS A 221 17.57 47.34 3.59
N HIS A 222 16.49 46.93 4.25
CA HIS A 222 15.15 46.65 3.72
C HIS A 222 14.93 45.23 3.19
N ILE A 223 14.60 44.30 4.10
CA ILE A 223 13.26 43.70 4.28
C ILE A 223 13.16 43.22 5.73
#